data_AF-A0A831ZYH2-F1
#
_entry.id   AF-A0A831ZYH2-F1
#
_cell.length_a   1.000
_cell.length_b   1.000
_cell.length_c   1.000
_cell.angle_alpha   90.00
_cell.angle_beta   90.00
_cell.angle_gamma   90.00
#
_symmetry.space_group_name_H-M   'P 1'
#
loop_
_entity.id
_entity.type
_entity.pdbx_description
1 polymer ?
#
loop_
_entity_poly.entity_id
_entity_poly.type
_entity_poly.pdbx_seq_one_letter_code
_entity_poly.pdbx_strand_id
1 'polypeptide(L)'
;MARFDRVIPPGGEGKVTLTVNLSGYRGKVNKSATVYCNDPQTPRVSLSVSAKVVPFVEIRPSDTVVFRGPAAALKPQELEVESAKTPMRILRVENDLEKEVSVKVEPLVEGTRYRIVVANQTQRGTYAGRIRLITDHPQKPEVVLSVRGMVEGPIGIRPTSLLVGRAKGDMANRVGRVLVVSHTGAAFRITAVDYDRELLDVVTTAQEAPPGYVLDVSAKLEAVPAGTQKRTTVKVQTDAQPEEWLTVEVFVVNP
;
A
#
# COMPACT_ATOMS: atom_id res chain seq x y z
N MET A 1 12.07 -3.74 -28.89
CA MET A 1 12.37 -2.82 -30.00
C MET A 1 11.76 -3.37 -31.28
N ALA A 2 11.43 -2.50 -32.23
CA ALA A 2 10.99 -2.90 -33.56
C ALA A 2 12.14 -2.72 -34.56
N ARG A 3 12.30 -3.66 -35.49
CA ARG A 3 13.24 -3.56 -36.62
C ARG A 3 12.45 -3.79 -37.89
N PHE A 4 12.64 -2.93 -38.89
CA PHE A 4 11.92 -3.07 -40.16
C PHE A 4 12.77 -2.53 -41.30
N ASP A 5 12.50 -3.03 -42.51
CA ASP A 5 13.11 -2.52 -43.72
C ASP A 5 12.55 -1.13 -44.02
N ARG A 6 13.44 -0.13 -44.11
CA ARG A 6 13.05 1.27 -44.29
C ARG A 6 12.67 1.60 -45.73
N VAL A 7 13.13 0.79 -46.68
CA VAL A 7 12.91 0.95 -48.11
C VAL A 7 12.58 -0.42 -48.68
N ILE A 8 11.46 -0.51 -49.39
CA ILE A 8 11.00 -1.71 -50.08
C ILE A 8 10.81 -1.30 -51.55
N PRO A 9 11.49 -1.93 -52.52
CA PRO A 9 11.31 -1.59 -53.92
C PRO A 9 9.88 -1.92 -54.39
N PRO A 10 9.38 -1.26 -55.46
CA PRO A 10 8.08 -1.58 -56.03
C PRO A 10 7.94 -3.08 -56.34
N GLY A 11 6.86 -3.70 -55.86
CA GLY A 11 6.62 -5.14 -56.01
C GLY A 11 7.53 -6.05 -55.17
N GLY A 12 8.41 -5.49 -54.33
CA GLY A 12 9.28 -6.24 -53.44
C GLY A 12 8.63 -6.62 -52.12
N GLU A 13 9.33 -7.46 -51.35
CA GLU A 13 8.94 -7.85 -49.99
C GLU A 13 9.79 -7.12 -48.95
N GLY A 14 9.17 -6.72 -47.84
CA GLY A 14 9.85 -6.15 -46.68
C GLY A 14 9.52 -6.91 -45.41
N LYS A 15 10.42 -6.87 -44.44
CA LYS A 15 10.30 -7.57 -43.16
C LYS A 15 10.12 -6.59 -42.01
N VAL A 16 9.16 -6.88 -41.13
CA VAL A 16 8.98 -6.22 -39.84
C VAL A 16 9.20 -7.25 -38.73
N THR A 17 10.09 -6.93 -37.79
CA THR A 17 10.40 -7.75 -36.60
C THR A 17 9.98 -6.99 -35.36
N LEU A 18 9.09 -7.58 -34.57
CA LEU A 18 8.58 -7.03 -33.33
C LEU A 18 8.98 -7.94 -32.15
N THR A 19 9.58 -7.37 -31.12
CA THR A 19 9.89 -8.09 -29.87
C THR A 19 8.89 -7.73 -28.79
N VAL A 20 8.19 -8.74 -28.26
CA VAL A 20 7.29 -8.58 -27.11
C VAL A 20 8.00 -9.04 -25.83
N ASN A 21 8.17 -8.13 -24.87
CA ASN A 21 8.66 -8.48 -23.55
C ASN A 21 7.47 -8.98 -22.70
N LEU A 22 7.51 -10.26 -22.31
CA LEU A 22 6.47 -10.92 -21.52
C LEU A 22 6.74 -10.86 -20.00
N SER A 23 7.76 -10.13 -19.56
CA SER A 23 8.05 -9.93 -18.13
C SER A 23 6.86 -9.30 -17.43
N GLY A 24 6.41 -9.91 -16.33
CA GLY A 24 5.24 -9.46 -15.56
C GLY A 24 3.88 -9.75 -16.18
N TYR A 25 3.82 -10.33 -17.38
CA TYR A 25 2.55 -10.74 -18.00
C TYR A 25 2.12 -12.13 -17.52
N ARG A 26 0.82 -12.32 -17.36
CA ARG A 26 0.16 -13.60 -17.12
C ARG A 26 -1.19 -13.64 -17.84
N GLY A 27 -1.61 -14.81 -18.29
CA GLY A 27 -2.90 -14.99 -18.97
C GLY A 27 -2.90 -14.43 -20.40
N LYS A 28 -4.08 -14.02 -20.88
CA LYS A 28 -4.25 -13.54 -22.26
C LYS A 28 -3.62 -12.16 -22.43
N VAL A 29 -2.73 -12.02 -23.41
CA VAL A 29 -2.07 -10.78 -23.78
C VAL A 29 -2.37 -10.50 -25.24
N ASN A 30 -2.78 -9.25 -25.53
CA ASN A 30 -2.90 -8.74 -26.89
C ASN A 30 -1.95 -7.54 -27.04
N LYS A 31 -1.17 -7.52 -28.12
CA LYS A 31 -0.28 -6.43 -28.49
C LYS A 31 -0.52 -6.04 -29.94
N SER A 32 -0.56 -4.75 -30.18
CA SER A 32 -0.70 -4.20 -31.53
C SER A 32 0.50 -3.34 -31.90
N ALA A 33 0.79 -3.28 -33.18
CA ALA A 33 1.74 -2.34 -33.77
C ALA A 33 1.12 -1.76 -35.05
N THR A 34 1.42 -0.49 -35.32
CA THR A 34 0.98 0.17 -36.54
C THR A 34 2.19 0.43 -37.40
N VAL A 35 2.17 -0.10 -38.62
CA VAL A 35 3.15 0.21 -39.67
C VAL A 35 2.65 1.44 -40.41
N TYR A 36 3.53 2.43 -40.56
CA TYR A 36 3.29 3.61 -41.38
C TYR A 36 4.14 3.51 -42.64
N CYS A 37 3.53 3.68 -43.81
CA CYS A 37 4.23 3.67 -45.09
C CYS A 37 3.65 4.72 -46.04
N ASN A 38 4.29 4.88 -47.20
CA ASN A 38 3.92 5.80 -48.26
C ASN A 38 3.04 5.17 -49.35
N ASP A 39 2.44 4.00 -49.10
CA ASP A 39 1.44 3.41 -49.99
C ASP A 39 0.16 4.28 -49.92
N PRO A 40 -0.27 4.91 -51.04
CA PRO A 40 -1.45 5.78 -51.03
C PRO A 40 -2.77 5.05 -50.79
N GLN A 41 -2.84 3.74 -51.06
CA GLN A 41 -4.02 2.93 -50.80
C GLN A 41 -4.05 2.45 -49.34
N THR A 42 -2.90 2.03 -48.81
CA THR A 42 -2.79 1.46 -47.46
C THR A 42 -1.67 2.12 -46.64
N PRO A 43 -1.79 3.41 -46.27
CA PRO A 43 -0.71 4.14 -45.61
C PRO A 43 -0.46 3.69 -44.16
N ARG A 44 -1.39 2.89 -43.60
CA ARG A 44 -1.35 2.40 -42.23
C ARG A 44 -1.80 0.94 -42.20
N VAL A 45 -0.92 0.06 -41.74
CA VAL A 45 -1.23 -1.37 -41.54
C VAL A 45 -1.20 -1.68 -40.05
N SER A 46 -2.30 -2.24 -39.53
CA SER A 46 -2.38 -2.68 -38.13
C SER A 46 -2.00 -4.15 -38.01
N LEU A 47 -0.99 -4.42 -37.19
CA LEU A 47 -0.55 -5.77 -36.83
C LEU A 47 -1.00 -6.05 -35.41
N SER A 48 -1.53 -7.26 -35.15
CA SER A 48 -1.88 -7.69 -33.80
C SER A 48 -1.32 -9.08 -33.50
N VAL A 49 -0.88 -9.27 -32.25
CA VAL A 49 -0.39 -10.53 -31.71
C VAL A 49 -1.16 -10.84 -30.44
N SER A 50 -1.74 -12.03 -30.38
CA SER A 50 -2.42 -12.55 -29.20
C SER A 50 -1.72 -13.81 -28.70
N ALA A 51 -1.48 -13.88 -27.40
CA ALA A 51 -0.83 -15.02 -26.75
C ALA A 51 -1.43 -15.29 -25.36
N LYS A 52 -1.29 -16.52 -24.87
CA LYS A 52 -1.56 -16.87 -23.46
C LYS A 52 -0.23 -17.12 -22.76
N VAL A 53 0.16 -16.22 -21.86
CA VAL A 53 1.39 -16.31 -21.08
C VAL A 53 1.14 -17.19 -19.86
N VAL A 54 1.86 -18.31 -19.79
CA VAL A 54 1.85 -19.22 -18.65
C VAL A 54 3.16 -19.04 -17.90
N PRO A 55 3.15 -18.58 -16.64
CA PRO A 55 4.38 -18.39 -15.88
C PRO A 55 5.00 -19.75 -15.51
N PHE A 56 6.31 -19.78 -15.35
CA PHE A 56 7.03 -20.98 -14.88
C PHE A 56 6.65 -21.36 -13.45
N VAL A 57 6.40 -20.34 -12.63
CA VAL A 57 5.94 -20.47 -11.25
C VAL A 57 4.75 -19.52 -11.09
N GLU A 58 3.61 -20.06 -10.70
CA GLU A 58 2.39 -19.32 -10.42
C GLU A 58 2.28 -19.05 -8.92
N ILE A 59 1.86 -17.83 -8.55
CA ILE A 59 1.61 -17.42 -7.18
C ILE A 59 0.16 -16.97 -7.06
N ARG A 60 -0.59 -17.57 -6.13
CA ARG A 60 -2.01 -17.27 -5.89
C ARG A 60 -2.22 -16.86 -4.42
N PRO A 61 -3.07 -15.85 -4.14
CA PRO A 61 -3.78 -15.01 -5.11
C PRO A 61 -2.89 -13.95 -5.79
N SER A 62 -1.79 -13.54 -5.15
CA SER A 62 -0.84 -12.56 -5.69
C SER A 62 0.56 -12.74 -5.09
N ASP A 63 1.57 -12.17 -5.75
CA ASP A 63 2.96 -12.08 -5.28
C ASP A 63 3.18 -10.92 -4.28
N THR A 64 2.12 -10.20 -3.92
CA THR A 64 2.14 -9.09 -2.97
C THR A 64 1.34 -9.44 -1.73
N VAL A 65 1.98 -9.33 -0.56
CA VAL A 65 1.39 -9.50 0.77
C VAL A 65 1.20 -8.13 1.40
N VAL A 66 -0.01 -7.82 1.85
CA VAL A 66 -0.33 -6.54 2.47
C VAL A 66 -0.94 -6.77 3.85
N PHE A 67 -0.32 -6.16 4.87
CA PHE A 67 -0.88 -6.04 6.20
C PHE A 67 -1.35 -4.60 6.41
N ARG A 68 -2.62 -4.40 6.74
CA ARG A 68 -3.18 -3.07 6.98
C ARG A 68 -4.19 -3.10 8.12
N GLY A 69 -4.01 -2.19 9.07
CA GLY A 69 -4.92 -2.00 10.20
C GLY A 69 -4.30 -2.38 11.53
N PRO A 70 -5.13 -2.57 12.57
CA PRO A 70 -4.65 -2.82 13.93
C PRO A 70 -3.88 -4.13 14.06
N ALA A 71 -2.73 -4.10 14.72
CA ALA A 71 -1.86 -5.27 14.90
C ALA A 71 -2.62 -6.51 15.41
N ALA A 72 -3.49 -6.32 16.41
CA ALA A 72 -4.28 -7.38 17.01
C ALA A 72 -5.32 -8.03 16.06
N ALA A 73 -5.72 -7.32 15.00
CA ALA A 73 -6.70 -7.80 14.02
C ALA A 73 -6.05 -8.39 12.76
N LEU A 74 -4.72 -8.27 12.61
CA LEU A 74 -4.01 -8.77 11.44
C LEU A 74 -3.93 -10.30 11.47
N LYS A 75 -4.51 -10.94 10.45
CA LYS A 75 -4.43 -12.38 10.24
C LYS A 75 -3.24 -12.71 9.34
N PRO A 76 -2.61 -13.89 9.52
CA PRO A 76 -1.65 -14.41 8.56
C PRO A 76 -2.22 -14.43 7.14
N GLN A 77 -1.39 -14.09 6.17
CA GLN A 77 -1.71 -14.16 4.75
C GLN A 77 -1.17 -15.46 4.19
N GLU A 78 -2.02 -16.17 3.49
CA GLU A 78 -1.67 -17.44 2.87
C GLU A 78 -1.62 -17.29 1.36
N LEU A 79 -0.57 -17.86 0.77
CA LEU A 79 -0.37 -17.86 -0.66
C LEU A 79 0.15 -19.21 -1.12
N GLU A 80 -0.23 -19.59 -2.32
CA GLU A 80 0.23 -20.81 -2.96
C GLU A 80 1.24 -20.49 -4.02
N VAL A 81 2.34 -21.23 -4.02
CA VAL A 81 3.39 -21.17 -5.03
C VAL A 81 3.42 -22.52 -5.74
N GLU A 82 3.18 -22.51 -7.04
CA GLU A 82 3.04 -23.73 -7.86
C GLU A 82 3.92 -23.66 -9.11
N SER A 83 4.62 -24.75 -9.41
CA SER A 83 5.22 -24.97 -10.72
C SER A 83 4.56 -26.18 -11.39
N ALA A 84 3.71 -25.92 -12.39
CA ALA A 84 2.85 -26.94 -12.98
C ALA A 84 3.55 -27.83 -14.02
N LYS A 85 4.63 -27.35 -14.65
CA LYS A 85 5.28 -28.03 -15.79
C LYS A 85 6.61 -28.69 -15.44
N THR A 86 7.32 -28.13 -14.48
CA THR A 86 8.67 -28.54 -14.11
C THR A 86 8.70 -28.70 -12.60
N PRO A 87 9.21 -29.82 -12.06
CA PRO A 87 9.41 -29.94 -10.63
C PRO A 87 10.26 -28.78 -10.10
N MET A 88 9.93 -28.31 -8.90
CA MET A 88 10.60 -27.22 -8.22
C MET A 88 10.60 -27.48 -6.72
N ARG A 89 11.76 -27.34 -6.10
CA ARG A 89 11.96 -27.31 -4.65
C ARG A 89 12.33 -25.92 -4.19
N ILE A 90 11.78 -25.50 -3.07
CA ILE A 90 12.24 -24.30 -2.35
C ILE A 90 13.43 -24.71 -1.50
N LEU A 91 14.62 -24.25 -1.88
CA LEU A 91 15.88 -24.58 -1.23
C LEU A 91 16.09 -23.80 0.07
N ARG A 92 15.68 -22.52 0.07
CA ARG A 92 15.77 -21.62 1.23
C ARG A 92 14.86 -20.40 1.05
N VAL A 93 14.56 -19.76 2.17
CA VAL A 93 13.81 -18.51 2.23
C VAL A 93 14.73 -17.42 2.75
N GLU A 94 14.89 -16.34 2.00
CA GLU A 94 15.50 -15.11 2.49
C GLU A 94 14.39 -14.10 2.81
N ASN A 95 14.41 -13.56 4.02
CA ASN A 95 13.45 -12.55 4.45
C ASN A 95 14.23 -11.28 4.78
N ASP A 96 13.98 -10.17 4.08
CA ASP A 96 14.58 -8.87 4.44
C ASP A 96 13.80 -8.13 5.54
N LEU A 97 12.71 -8.73 6.02
CA LEU A 97 11.78 -8.22 7.04
C LEU A 97 11.67 -9.20 8.22
N GLU A 98 12.78 -9.80 8.67
CA GLU A 98 12.78 -10.80 9.76
C GLU A 98 12.22 -10.28 11.08
N LYS A 99 12.29 -8.96 11.32
CA LYS A 99 11.75 -8.33 12.53
C LYS A 99 10.26 -8.04 12.41
N GLU A 100 9.78 -7.83 11.19
CA GLU A 100 8.43 -7.36 10.91
C GLU A 100 7.47 -8.49 10.54
N VAL A 101 7.95 -9.56 9.88
CA VAL A 101 7.14 -10.68 9.44
C VAL A 101 7.85 -12.03 9.62
N SER A 102 7.07 -13.05 10.01
CA SER A 102 7.48 -14.45 9.89
C SER A 102 6.96 -15.08 8.61
N VAL A 103 7.70 -16.05 8.10
CA VAL A 103 7.35 -16.84 6.92
C VAL A 103 7.43 -18.32 7.27
N LYS A 104 6.38 -19.07 6.97
CA LYS A 104 6.36 -20.55 7.02
C LYS A 104 6.10 -21.10 5.64
N VAL A 105 6.77 -22.19 5.30
CA VAL A 105 6.64 -22.87 4.01
C VAL A 105 6.24 -24.31 4.27
N GLU A 106 5.14 -24.74 3.67
CA GLU A 106 4.58 -26.08 3.83
C GLU A 106 4.41 -26.71 2.43
N PRO A 107 5.01 -27.88 2.14
CA PRO A 107 4.76 -28.58 0.89
C PRO A 107 3.31 -29.11 0.88
N LEU A 108 2.53 -28.72 -0.14
CA LEU A 108 1.19 -29.27 -0.39
C LEU A 108 1.27 -30.49 -1.31
N VAL A 109 2.13 -30.39 -2.32
CA VAL A 109 2.49 -31.49 -3.22
C VAL A 109 3.99 -31.42 -3.41
N GLU A 110 4.69 -32.45 -2.93
CA GLU A 110 6.15 -32.48 -2.92
C GLU A 110 6.72 -32.18 -4.31
N GLY A 111 7.59 -31.18 -4.39
CA GLY A 111 8.26 -30.78 -5.63
C GLY A 111 7.41 -30.04 -6.66
N THR A 112 6.16 -29.63 -6.36
CA THR A 112 5.33 -28.87 -7.33
C THR A 112 4.48 -27.76 -6.71
N ARG A 113 3.98 -27.93 -5.49
CA ARG A 113 3.07 -26.96 -4.86
C ARG A 113 3.39 -26.74 -3.38
N TYR A 114 3.50 -25.48 -2.99
CA TYR A 114 3.82 -25.05 -1.63
C TYR A 114 2.79 -24.05 -1.14
N ARG A 115 2.43 -24.14 0.15
CA ARG A 115 1.71 -23.11 0.89
C ARG A 115 2.74 -22.28 1.64
N ILE A 116 2.65 -20.97 1.46
CA ILE A 116 3.47 -20.00 2.17
C ILE A 116 2.53 -19.22 3.08
N VAL A 117 2.84 -19.19 4.37
CA VAL A 117 2.09 -18.45 5.38
C VAL A 117 2.98 -17.31 5.87
N VAL A 118 2.59 -16.08 5.58
CA VAL A 118 3.27 -14.86 6.03
C VAL A 118 2.46 -14.26 7.16
N ALA A 119 3.08 -13.96 8.31
CA ALA A 119 2.40 -13.39 9.47
C ALA A 119 3.13 -12.15 9.97
N ASN A 120 2.37 -11.09 10.28
CA ASN A 120 2.88 -9.85 10.86
C ASN A 120 3.32 -10.06 12.32
N GLN A 121 4.47 -9.48 12.67
CA GLN A 121 5.03 -9.43 14.03
C GLN A 121 5.11 -7.99 14.55
N THR A 122 5.11 -7.01 13.64
CA THR A 122 5.14 -5.59 13.97
C THR A 122 3.90 -5.17 14.75
N GLN A 123 4.07 -4.43 15.84
CA GLN A 123 2.96 -3.93 16.65
C GLN A 123 2.42 -2.58 16.16
N ARG A 124 3.21 -1.82 15.41
CA ARG A 124 2.82 -0.53 14.82
C ARG A 124 3.82 -0.05 13.76
N GLY A 125 3.41 0.90 12.94
CA GLY A 125 4.25 1.58 11.97
C GLY A 125 4.10 1.04 10.55
N THR A 126 4.98 1.50 9.66
CA THR A 126 4.99 1.08 8.26
C THR A 126 6.27 0.32 7.95
N TYR A 127 6.17 -0.68 7.09
CA TYR A 127 7.33 -1.43 6.58
C TYR A 127 7.09 -1.88 5.15
N ALA A 128 8.17 -2.04 4.39
CA ALA A 128 8.12 -2.55 3.03
C ALA A 128 9.42 -3.29 2.72
N GLY A 129 9.29 -4.44 2.05
CA GLY A 129 10.41 -5.33 1.77
C GLY A 129 9.99 -6.49 0.88
N ARG A 130 10.84 -7.50 0.80
CA ARG A 130 10.74 -8.65 -0.09
C ARG A 130 11.18 -9.95 0.59
N ILE A 131 10.34 -10.97 0.49
CA ILE A 131 10.71 -12.36 0.79
C ILE A 131 11.16 -13.02 -0.51
N ARG A 132 12.34 -13.62 -0.55
CA ARG A 132 12.86 -14.36 -1.71
C ARG A 132 12.87 -15.84 -1.42
N LEU A 133 12.12 -16.59 -2.20
CA LEU A 133 12.15 -18.06 -2.22
C LEU A 133 13.18 -18.48 -3.26
N ILE A 134 14.27 -19.07 -2.81
CA ILE A 134 15.33 -19.58 -3.69
C ILE A 134 14.96 -21.00 -4.09
N THR A 135 14.96 -21.28 -5.38
CA THR A 135 14.47 -22.55 -5.92
C THR A 135 15.49 -23.20 -6.85
N ASP A 136 15.32 -24.49 -7.11
CA ASP A 136 16.08 -25.24 -8.13
C ASP A 136 15.45 -25.17 -9.53
N HIS A 137 14.40 -24.36 -9.74
CA HIS A 137 13.75 -24.25 -11.04
C HIS A 137 14.69 -23.56 -12.06
N PRO A 138 15.03 -24.18 -13.20
CA PRO A 138 16.09 -23.72 -14.10
C PRO A 138 15.84 -22.32 -14.70
N GLN A 139 14.57 -21.96 -14.91
CA GLN A 139 14.19 -20.65 -15.47
C GLN A 139 13.69 -19.65 -14.40
N LYS A 140 13.59 -20.09 -13.14
CA LYS A 140 13.02 -19.29 -12.04
C LYS A 140 13.73 -19.59 -10.72
N PRO A 141 15.07 -19.42 -10.65
CA PRO A 141 15.85 -19.74 -9.45
C PRO A 141 15.48 -18.86 -8.24
N GLU A 142 14.78 -17.75 -8.48
CA GLU A 142 14.31 -16.85 -7.45
C GLU A 142 12.83 -16.48 -7.70
N VAL A 143 12.01 -16.65 -6.68
CA VAL A 143 10.61 -16.23 -6.63
C VAL A 143 10.49 -15.16 -5.54
N VAL A 144 10.07 -13.96 -5.92
CA VAL A 144 10.04 -12.79 -5.02
C VAL A 144 8.61 -12.50 -4.61
N LEU A 145 8.37 -12.38 -3.31
CA LEU A 145 7.13 -11.88 -2.72
C LEU A 145 7.37 -10.47 -2.20
N SER A 146 6.58 -9.50 -2.64
CA SER A 146 6.62 -8.14 -2.11
C SER A 146 5.77 -8.06 -0.85
N VAL A 147 6.28 -7.49 0.24
CA VAL A 147 5.53 -7.36 1.49
C VAL A 147 5.42 -5.89 1.87
N ARG A 148 4.23 -5.44 2.26
CA ARG A 148 3.96 -4.10 2.77
C ARG A 148 3.10 -4.16 4.03
N GLY A 149 3.46 -3.37 5.02
CA GLY A 149 2.73 -3.23 6.27
C GLY A 149 2.39 -1.77 6.55
N MET A 150 1.14 -1.52 6.96
CA MET A 150 0.71 -0.31 7.63
C MET A 150 -0.07 -0.74 8.87
N VAL A 151 0.68 -0.92 9.95
CA VAL A 151 0.20 -1.51 11.19
C VAL A 151 -0.13 -0.41 12.18
N GLU A 152 -1.31 -0.47 12.76
CA GLU A 152 -1.79 0.46 13.76
C GLU A 152 -1.61 -0.17 15.15
N GLY A 153 -1.13 0.63 16.11
CA GLY A 153 -0.97 0.20 17.49
C GLY A 153 -2.31 -0.06 18.19
N PRO A 154 -2.25 -0.44 19.49
CA PRO A 154 -3.45 -0.69 20.29
C PRO A 154 -4.37 0.52 20.41
N ILE A 155 -3.84 1.74 20.35
CA ILE A 155 -4.63 2.98 20.32
C ILE A 155 -4.48 3.65 18.94
N GLY A 156 -5.61 4.04 18.36
CA GLY A 156 -5.68 4.80 17.11
C GLY A 156 -6.15 6.22 17.33
N ILE A 157 -5.62 7.16 16.54
CA ILE A 157 -6.11 8.54 16.47
C ILE A 157 -6.57 8.86 15.04
N ARG A 158 -7.80 9.38 14.90
CA ARG A 158 -8.41 9.67 13.59
C ARG A 158 -9.30 10.92 13.65
N PRO A 159 -9.24 11.83 12.66
CA PRO A 159 -8.24 11.88 11.59
C PRO A 159 -6.86 12.31 12.12
N THR A 160 -5.78 12.09 11.34
CA THR A 160 -4.42 12.57 11.66
C THR A 160 -4.17 13.99 11.15
N SER A 161 -5.12 14.57 10.42
CA SER A 161 -5.10 15.95 9.94
C SER A 161 -6.49 16.53 10.03
N LEU A 162 -6.58 17.76 10.52
CA LEU A 162 -7.83 18.42 10.83
C LEU A 162 -7.76 19.89 10.40
N LEU A 163 -8.85 20.41 9.84
CA LEU A 163 -9.00 21.82 9.52
C LEU A 163 -10.07 22.44 10.42
N VAL A 164 -9.69 23.51 11.11
CA VAL A 164 -10.52 24.22 12.11
C VAL A 164 -10.48 25.73 11.87
N GLY A 165 -11.45 26.46 12.41
CA GLY A 165 -11.60 27.90 12.21
C GLY A 165 -12.77 28.24 11.30
N ARG A 166 -12.72 29.41 10.66
CA ARG A 166 -13.82 29.88 9.80
C ARG A 166 -13.52 29.60 8.34
N ALA A 167 -14.56 29.24 7.60
CA ALA A 167 -14.51 29.26 6.15
C ALA A 167 -15.02 30.62 5.65
N LYS A 168 -14.60 31.04 4.45
CA LYS A 168 -15.08 32.28 3.84
C LYS A 168 -16.60 32.24 3.70
N GLY A 169 -17.30 33.16 4.36
CA GLY A 169 -18.77 33.24 4.37
C GLY A 169 -19.47 32.51 5.52
N ASP A 170 -18.73 31.87 6.43
CA ASP A 170 -19.27 31.21 7.62
C ASP A 170 -19.13 32.10 8.87
N MET A 171 -20.18 32.23 9.67
CA MET A 171 -20.15 33.02 10.91
C MET A 171 -19.70 32.22 12.13
N ALA A 172 -19.78 30.89 12.07
CA ALA A 172 -19.42 30.01 13.18
C ALA A 172 -18.03 29.38 12.98
N ASN A 173 -17.28 29.22 14.07
CA ASN A 173 -16.04 28.45 14.03
C ASN A 173 -16.36 26.97 13.85
N ARG A 174 -15.70 26.32 12.90
CA ARG A 174 -15.77 24.86 12.75
C ARG A 174 -15.02 24.20 13.91
N VAL A 175 -15.75 23.40 14.67
CA VAL A 175 -15.19 22.47 15.65
C VAL A 175 -14.83 21.19 14.92
N GLY A 176 -13.56 20.81 14.98
CA GLY A 176 -13.09 19.56 14.43
C GLY A 176 -13.09 18.46 15.48
N ARG A 177 -13.61 17.29 15.13
CA ARG A 177 -13.68 16.14 16.03
C ARG A 177 -12.56 15.15 15.75
N VAL A 178 -11.78 14.83 16.78
CA VAL A 178 -10.74 13.80 16.76
C VAL A 178 -11.17 12.65 17.67
N LEU A 179 -11.12 11.44 17.15
CA LEU A 179 -11.39 10.21 17.89
C LEU A 179 -10.07 9.56 18.28
N VAL A 180 -9.93 9.26 19.57
CA VAL A 180 -8.86 8.41 20.11
C VAL A 180 -9.54 7.12 20.57
N VAL A 181 -9.26 6.00 19.92
CA VAL A 181 -10.00 4.76 20.09
C VAL A 181 -9.09 3.59 20.38
N SER A 182 -9.57 2.66 21.20
CA SER A 182 -8.92 1.38 21.43
C SER A 182 -9.23 0.42 20.29
N HIS A 183 -8.20 -0.12 19.65
CA HIS A 183 -8.34 -1.17 18.65
C HIS A 183 -8.40 -2.58 19.25
N THR A 184 -8.03 -2.73 20.52
CA THR A 184 -8.07 -4.03 21.24
C THR A 184 -9.36 -4.21 22.04
N GLY A 185 -10.17 -3.15 22.17
CA GLY A 185 -11.35 -3.13 23.04
C GLY A 185 -11.01 -2.96 24.52
N ALA A 186 -9.74 -2.93 24.89
CA ALA A 186 -9.33 -2.61 26.26
C ALA A 186 -9.59 -1.14 26.58
N ALA A 187 -10.04 -0.87 27.81
CA ALA A 187 -10.12 0.48 28.33
C ALA A 187 -8.71 1.07 28.49
N PHE A 188 -8.58 2.37 28.25
CA PHE A 188 -7.35 3.12 28.39
C PHE A 188 -7.70 4.53 28.87
N ARG A 189 -6.68 5.27 29.33
CA ARG A 189 -6.81 6.66 29.77
C ARG A 189 -5.84 7.55 29.01
N ILE A 190 -6.32 8.74 28.66
CA ILE A 190 -5.44 9.82 28.22
C ILE A 190 -4.71 10.35 29.46
N THR A 191 -3.37 10.28 29.43
CA THR A 191 -2.50 10.76 30.51
C THR A 191 -2.08 12.20 30.30
N ALA A 192 -1.96 12.64 29.06
CA ALA A 192 -1.63 14.02 28.70
C ALA A 192 -2.18 14.40 27.32
N VAL A 193 -2.52 15.68 27.16
CA VAL A 193 -2.85 16.31 25.88
C VAL A 193 -2.00 17.57 25.76
N ASP A 194 -1.17 17.64 24.72
CA ASP A 194 -0.26 18.76 24.42
C ASP A 194 -0.70 19.45 23.12
N TYR A 195 -0.86 20.77 23.18
CA TYR A 195 -1.31 21.60 22.06
C TYR A 195 -1.03 23.08 22.31
N ASP A 196 -1.05 23.86 21.24
CA ASP A 196 -0.91 25.31 21.29
C ASP A 196 -2.21 25.97 21.82
N ARG A 197 -2.17 26.42 23.09
CA ARG A 197 -3.31 27.05 23.78
C ARG A 197 -3.63 28.47 23.30
N GLU A 198 -2.73 29.12 22.58
CA GLU A 198 -2.99 30.42 21.96
C GLU A 198 -3.85 30.26 20.70
N LEU A 199 -3.68 29.14 20.00
CA LEU A 199 -4.36 28.87 18.74
C LEU A 199 -5.59 27.98 18.88
N LEU A 200 -5.65 27.11 19.88
CA LEU A 200 -6.67 26.07 20.01
C LEU A 200 -7.32 26.04 21.40
N ASP A 201 -8.55 25.56 21.41
CA ASP A 201 -9.24 25.03 22.59
C ASP A 201 -9.61 23.57 22.33
N VAL A 202 -9.35 22.68 23.30
CA VAL A 202 -9.52 21.23 23.14
C VAL A 202 -10.30 20.69 24.32
N VAL A 203 -11.53 20.24 24.07
CA VAL A 203 -12.39 19.59 25.07
C VAL A 203 -12.32 18.08 24.86
N THR A 204 -11.96 17.35 25.91
CA THR A 204 -11.84 15.89 25.88
C THR A 204 -13.02 15.25 26.59
N THR A 205 -13.75 14.39 25.88
CA THR A 205 -14.92 13.67 26.41
C THR A 205 -14.69 12.17 26.27
N ALA A 206 -14.90 11.40 27.33
CA ALA A 206 -14.83 9.94 27.24
C ALA A 206 -16.06 9.37 26.50
N GLN A 207 -15.86 8.30 25.73
CA GLN A 207 -16.94 7.54 25.09
C GLN A 207 -16.78 6.03 25.40
N GLU A 208 -17.91 5.33 25.50
CA GLU A 208 -17.93 3.92 25.91
C GLU A 208 -17.92 2.94 24.73
N ALA A 209 -18.38 3.35 23.52
CA ALA A 209 -18.55 2.44 22.39
C ALA A 209 -18.17 3.10 21.03
N PRO A 210 -17.02 2.75 20.42
CA PRO A 210 -15.94 1.93 20.97
C PRO A 210 -15.21 2.66 22.12
N PRO A 211 -14.63 1.94 23.10
CA PRO A 211 -13.90 2.56 24.20
C PRO A 211 -12.87 3.57 23.70
N GLY A 212 -12.97 4.81 24.18
CA GLY A 212 -12.11 5.88 23.71
C GLY A 212 -12.47 7.26 24.21
N TYR A 213 -11.95 8.26 23.50
CA TYR A 213 -12.15 9.67 23.78
C TYR A 213 -12.46 10.42 22.49
N VAL A 214 -13.32 11.42 22.61
CA VAL A 214 -13.58 12.43 21.59
C VAL A 214 -12.90 13.72 22.03
N LEU A 215 -12.06 14.27 21.17
CA LEU A 215 -11.44 15.57 21.33
C LEU A 215 -12.13 16.54 20.37
N ASP A 216 -12.92 17.46 20.93
CA ASP A 216 -13.50 18.59 20.22
C ASP A 216 -12.48 19.72 20.16
N VAL A 217 -11.92 19.95 18.97
CA VAL A 217 -10.85 20.92 18.71
C VAL A 217 -11.45 22.16 18.06
N SER A 218 -11.36 23.29 18.74
CA SER A 218 -11.86 24.59 18.28
C SER A 218 -10.71 25.58 18.09
N ALA A 219 -10.82 26.47 17.10
CA ALA A 219 -9.82 27.50 16.84
C ALA A 219 -10.08 28.78 17.65
N LYS A 220 -9.01 29.36 18.21
CA LYS A 220 -8.99 30.72 18.76
C LYS A 220 -8.48 31.69 17.70
N LEU A 221 -9.41 32.24 16.92
CA LEU A 221 -9.07 33.09 15.77
C LEU A 221 -8.52 34.47 16.15
N GLU A 222 -8.66 34.89 17.41
CA GLU A 222 -8.12 36.16 17.93
C GLU A 222 -6.59 36.24 17.78
N ALA A 223 -5.90 35.10 17.86
CA ALA A 223 -4.44 34.99 17.70
C ALA A 223 -4.00 34.72 16.24
N VAL A 224 -4.94 34.69 15.29
CA VAL A 224 -4.68 34.37 13.87
C VAL A 224 -5.06 35.56 13.00
N PRO A 225 -4.12 36.22 12.31
CA PRO A 225 -4.44 37.34 11.42
C PRO A 225 -5.44 36.95 10.33
N ALA A 226 -6.35 37.87 9.99
CA ALA A 226 -7.33 37.64 8.91
C ALA A 226 -6.63 37.38 7.56
N GLY A 227 -7.21 36.50 6.76
CA GLY A 227 -6.63 36.03 5.49
C GLY A 227 -5.41 35.12 5.63
N THR A 228 -5.12 34.57 6.81
CA THR A 228 -3.96 33.68 7.05
C THR A 228 -4.36 32.29 7.53
N GLN A 229 -3.40 31.36 7.38
CA GLN A 229 -3.49 30.00 7.89
C GLN A 229 -2.29 29.74 8.78
N LYS A 230 -2.51 29.16 9.97
CA LYS A 230 -1.46 28.66 10.85
C LYS A 230 -1.54 27.14 10.95
N ARG A 231 -0.39 26.48 10.99
CA ARG A 231 -0.27 25.03 11.24
C ARG A 231 0.20 24.82 12.68
N THR A 232 -0.48 23.94 13.39
CA THR A 232 -0.12 23.49 14.74
C THR A 232 -0.43 22.00 14.89
N THR A 233 -0.24 21.43 16.07
CA THR A 233 -0.49 20.03 16.35
C THR A 233 -1.25 19.84 17.65
N VAL A 234 -2.09 18.81 17.72
CA VAL A 234 -2.60 18.25 18.97
C VAL A 234 -1.94 16.89 19.17
N LYS A 235 -1.30 16.69 20.32
CA LYS A 235 -0.62 15.45 20.68
C LYS A 235 -1.30 14.83 21.90
N VAL A 236 -1.53 13.53 21.86
CA VAL A 236 -2.21 12.78 22.92
C VAL A 236 -1.30 11.65 23.39
N GLN A 237 -1.09 11.55 24.70
CA GLN A 237 -0.39 10.45 25.35
C GLN A 237 -1.40 9.60 26.13
N THR A 238 -1.19 8.28 26.14
CA THR A 238 -2.10 7.33 26.81
C THR A 238 -1.34 6.37 27.71
N ASP A 239 -2.01 5.82 28.71
CA ASP A 239 -1.46 4.77 29.58
C ASP A 239 -1.18 3.45 28.83
N ALA A 240 -1.95 3.16 27.79
CA ALA A 240 -1.75 2.03 26.89
C ALA A 240 -0.53 2.19 25.97
N GLN A 241 -0.03 3.42 25.78
CA GLN A 241 1.15 3.74 24.96
C GLN A 241 1.98 4.88 25.60
N PRO A 242 2.63 4.63 26.75
CA PRO A 242 3.25 5.70 27.54
C PRO A 242 4.48 6.32 26.88
N GLU A 243 5.16 5.61 25.97
CA GLU A 243 6.36 6.11 25.28
C GLU A 243 6.05 6.85 23.97
N GLU A 244 4.77 7.05 23.61
CA GLU A 244 4.38 7.59 22.31
C GLU A 244 3.33 8.69 22.41
N TRP A 245 3.47 9.70 21.53
CA TRP A 245 2.50 10.76 21.33
C TRP A 245 1.74 10.54 20.02
N LEU A 246 0.44 10.28 20.13
CA LEU A 246 -0.49 10.27 19.01
C LEU A 246 -0.68 11.70 18.52
N THR A 247 -0.27 12.00 17.29
CA THR A 247 -0.25 13.38 16.78
C THR A 247 -1.31 13.59 15.70
N VAL A 248 -2.02 14.72 15.81
CA VAL A 248 -2.92 15.27 14.79
C VAL A 248 -2.37 16.60 14.32
N GLU A 249 -2.17 16.75 13.02
CA GLU A 249 -1.87 18.03 12.40
C GLU A 249 -3.15 18.87 12.33
N VAL A 250 -3.08 20.11 12.79
CA VAL A 250 -4.23 21.02 12.81
C VAL A 250 -3.92 22.27 11.99
N PHE A 251 -4.77 22.53 11.02
CA PHE A 251 -4.72 23.71 10.18
C PHE A 251 -5.80 24.69 10.63
N VAL A 252 -5.36 25.81 11.21
CA VAL A 252 -6.23 26.88 11.67
C VAL A 252 -6.37 27.92 10.57
N VAL A 253 -7.60 28.13 10.11
CA VAL A 253 -7.91 29.07 9.02
C VAL A 253 -8.72 30.24 9.54
N ASN A 254 -8.23 31.46 9.30
CA ASN A 254 -8.99 32.71 9.48
C ASN A 254 -9.08 33.42 8.12
N PRO A 255 -10.25 33.39 7.44
CA PRO A 255 -10.40 33.88 6.08
C PRO A 255 -10.33 35.41 5.97
#